data_AF-A0A7Y2GRF5-F1
#
_entry.id   AF-A0A7Y2GRF5-F1
#
_cell.length_a   1.000
_cell.length_b   1.000
_cell.length_c   1.000
_cell.angle_alpha   90.00
_cell.angle_beta   90.00
_cell.angle_gamma   90.00
#
_symmetry.space_group_name_H-M   'P 1'
#
loop_
_entity.id
_entity.type
_entity.pdbx_description
1 polymer ?
#
loop_
_entity_poly.entity_id
_entity_poly.type
_entity_poly.pdbx_seq_one_letter_code
_entity_poly.pdbx_strand_id
1 'polypeptide(L)'
;MILRIGETSVLDHSYADDIDHLWISFVSGADDVLRSGSGYIFWPDQPTKLHFDTFESGSTPYLKMWVEMAREPVEGREAYAPAAEFFSALAEAAIEFFDKYESLEPAFADDFAYSRQLIEAWFDQGLVPRRWR
;
A
#
# COMPACT_ATOMS: atom_id res chain seq x y z
N MET A 1 -9.35 -15.30 15.93
CA MET A 1 -10.56 -14.66 15.37
C MET A 1 -10.47 -14.74 13.84
N ILE A 2 -11.54 -15.09 13.13
CA ILE A 2 -11.53 -15.23 11.66
C ILE A 2 -12.23 -14.02 11.05
N LEU A 3 -11.53 -13.24 10.22
CA LEU A 3 -12.14 -12.19 9.40
C LEU A 3 -12.94 -12.88 8.29
N ARG A 4 -14.25 -12.62 8.24
CA ARG A 4 -15.15 -13.16 7.22
C ARG A 4 -15.75 -12.03 6.40
N ILE A 5 -15.74 -12.17 5.08
CA ILE A 5 -16.48 -11.31 4.14
C ILE A 5 -17.53 -12.20 3.47
N GLY A 6 -18.80 -12.00 3.83
CA GLY A 6 -19.87 -12.95 3.49
C GLY A 6 -19.65 -14.30 4.18
N GLU A 7 -19.76 -15.40 3.44
CA GLU A 7 -19.49 -16.75 3.98
C GLU A 7 -18.01 -17.15 3.94
N THR A 8 -17.19 -16.40 3.18
CA THR A 8 -15.78 -16.68 2.99
C THR A 8 -14.98 -16.23 4.20
N SER A 9 -14.32 -17.18 4.85
CA SER A 9 -13.23 -16.90 5.78
C SER A 9 -12.06 -16.35 4.98
N VAL A 10 -11.79 -15.06 5.15
CA VAL A 10 -10.72 -14.37 4.43
C VAL A 10 -9.41 -14.59 5.16
N LEU A 11 -9.40 -14.48 6.50
CA LEU A 11 -8.17 -14.51 7.30
C LEU A 11 -8.38 -15.12 8.68
N ASP A 12 -7.44 -15.95 9.11
CA ASP A 12 -7.30 -16.37 10.51
C ASP A 12 -6.31 -15.44 11.22
N HIS A 13 -6.50 -15.19 12.52
CA HIS A 13 -5.67 -14.29 13.34
C HIS A 13 -4.17 -14.61 13.31
N SER A 14 -3.80 -15.84 12.95
CA SER A 14 -2.39 -16.24 12.77
C SER A 14 -1.68 -15.48 11.65
N TYR A 15 -2.41 -14.79 10.78
CA TYR A 15 -1.89 -13.98 9.68
C TYR A 15 -2.04 -12.48 9.91
N ALA A 16 -2.50 -12.06 11.09
CA ALA A 16 -2.75 -10.64 11.39
C ALA A 16 -1.47 -9.81 11.24
N ASP A 17 -0.37 -10.29 11.84
CA ASP A 17 0.99 -9.72 11.76
C ASP A 17 1.59 -9.69 10.33
N ASP A 18 1.14 -10.57 9.43
CA ASP A 18 1.62 -10.55 8.05
C ASP A 18 0.92 -9.44 7.25
N ILE A 19 -0.32 -9.11 7.62
CA ILE A 19 -1.20 -8.22 6.86
C ILE A 19 -1.01 -6.77 7.29
N ASP A 20 -0.85 -6.52 8.58
CA ASP A 20 -0.56 -5.17 9.07
C ASP A 20 0.79 -4.67 8.49
N HIS A 21 1.82 -5.51 8.51
CA HIS A 21 3.14 -5.24 7.93
C HIS A 21 3.05 -5.05 6.41
N LEU A 22 2.16 -5.77 5.74
CA LEU A 22 1.93 -5.57 4.31
C LEU A 22 1.36 -4.18 4.02
N TRP A 23 0.35 -3.74 4.76
CA TRP A 23 -0.22 -2.39 4.60
C TRP A 23 0.79 -1.29 4.90
N ILE A 24 1.55 -1.43 5.99
CA ILE A 24 2.64 -0.50 6.34
C ILE A 24 3.69 -0.44 5.22
N SER A 25 4.05 -1.60 4.65
CA SER A 25 5.00 -1.67 3.53
C SER A 25 4.47 -0.96 2.29
N PHE A 26 3.19 -1.15 1.94
CA PHE A 26 2.57 -0.47 0.80
C PHE A 26 2.53 1.05 0.97
N VAL A 27 2.14 1.52 2.16
CA VAL A 27 2.14 2.96 2.46
C VAL A 27 3.56 3.53 2.37
N SER A 28 4.55 2.84 2.93
CA SER A 28 5.94 3.29 2.89
C SER A 28 6.50 3.34 1.46
N GLY A 29 6.27 2.28 0.67
CA GLY A 29 6.68 2.25 -0.73
C GLY A 29 5.97 3.33 -1.58
N ALA A 30 4.69 3.62 -1.28
CA ALA A 30 3.97 4.70 -1.94
C ALA A 30 4.51 6.09 -1.55
N ASP A 31 4.91 6.30 -0.31
CA ASP A 31 5.54 7.56 0.14
C ASP A 31 6.84 7.82 -0.63
N ASP A 32 7.68 6.79 -0.79
CA ASP A 32 8.92 6.89 -1.58
C ASP A 32 8.65 7.32 -3.03
N VAL A 33 7.61 6.75 -3.64
CA VAL A 33 7.22 7.06 -5.02
C VAL A 33 6.65 8.48 -5.11
N LEU A 34 5.81 8.91 -4.18
CA LEU A 34 5.27 10.27 -4.15
C LEU A 34 6.37 11.32 -3.97
N ARG A 35 7.47 10.98 -3.27
CA ARG A 35 8.59 11.90 -3.03
C ARG A 35 9.62 11.92 -4.15
N SER A 36 9.90 10.77 -4.77
CA SER A 36 11.06 10.61 -5.66
C SER A 36 10.72 10.11 -7.07
N GLY A 37 9.47 9.73 -7.31
CA GLY A 37 8.99 9.19 -8.57
C GLY A 37 9.22 7.68 -8.72
N SER A 38 9.95 7.03 -7.81
CA SER A 38 10.13 5.58 -7.77
C SER A 38 10.29 5.06 -6.35
N GLY A 39 10.11 3.75 -6.16
CA GLY A 39 10.22 3.11 -4.87
C GLY A 39 10.16 1.60 -4.99
N TYR A 40 10.46 0.90 -3.90
CA TYR A 40 10.28 -0.55 -3.84
C TYR A 40 10.00 -1.02 -2.42
N ILE A 41 9.28 -2.14 -2.33
CA ILE A 41 9.14 -2.92 -1.11
C ILE A 41 10.04 -4.13 -1.27
N PHE A 42 10.87 -4.42 -0.27
CA PHE A 42 11.70 -5.62 -0.26
C PHE A 42 11.32 -6.52 0.90
N TRP A 43 10.91 -7.74 0.58
CA TRP A 43 10.73 -8.79 1.58
C TRP A 43 12.04 -9.59 1.63
N PRO A 44 12.78 -9.61 2.75
CA PRO A 44 14.05 -10.33 2.82
C PRO A 44 13.88 -11.85 2.90
N ASP A 45 12.79 -12.31 3.52
CA ASP A 45 12.50 -13.72 3.75
C ASP A 45 12.08 -14.46 2.46
N GLN A 46 11.63 -13.71 1.45
CA GLN A 46 11.40 -14.19 0.10
C GLN A 46 12.10 -13.22 -0.82
N PRO A 47 13.17 -13.57 -1.57
CA PRO A 47 14.03 -12.62 -2.30
C PRO A 47 13.27 -11.96 -3.47
N THR A 48 12.34 -11.08 -3.10
CA THR A 48 11.27 -10.54 -3.91
C THR A 48 11.20 -9.05 -3.61
N LYS A 49 11.27 -8.24 -4.65
CA LYS A 49 10.96 -6.82 -4.57
C LYS A 49 9.72 -6.54 -5.38
N LEU A 50 8.85 -5.71 -4.83
CA LEU A 50 7.80 -5.07 -5.59
C LEU A 50 8.25 -3.64 -5.87
N HIS A 51 8.48 -3.34 -7.14
CA HIS A 51 8.91 -2.04 -7.61
C HIS A 51 7.72 -1.19 -8.04
N PHE A 52 7.90 0.11 -7.92
CA PHE A 52 6.95 1.15 -8.27
C PHE A 52 7.69 2.26 -9.00
N ASP A 53 7.25 2.60 -10.21
CA ASP A 53 7.83 3.68 -11.00
C ASP A 53 6.71 4.54 -11.59
N THR A 54 6.86 5.86 -11.47
CA THR A 54 5.97 6.79 -12.15
C THR A 54 6.52 7.17 -13.53
N PHE A 55 5.62 7.30 -14.49
CA PHE A 55 5.96 7.76 -15.83
C PHE A 55 4.80 8.54 -16.44
N GLU A 56 5.11 9.43 -17.38
CA GLU A 56 4.10 10.21 -18.08
C GLU A 56 3.63 9.48 -19.34
N SER A 57 2.31 9.39 -19.53
CA SER A 57 1.70 8.95 -20.79
C SER A 57 0.75 10.04 -21.29
N GLY A 58 1.24 10.86 -22.21
CA GLY A 58 0.54 12.07 -22.63
C GLY A 58 0.53 13.12 -21.53
N SER A 59 -0.67 13.51 -21.06
CA SER A 59 -0.86 14.48 -19.96
C SER A 59 -1.22 13.82 -18.64
N THR A 60 -1.17 12.49 -18.56
CA THR A 60 -1.59 11.73 -17.39
C THR A 60 -0.40 10.97 -16.81
N PRO A 61 -0.08 11.16 -15.53
CA PRO A 61 0.92 10.34 -14.84
C PRO A 61 0.36 8.95 -14.55
N TYR A 62 1.16 7.93 -14.83
CA TYR A 62 0.88 6.53 -14.56
C TYR A 62 1.87 5.96 -13.56
N LEU A 63 1.41 4.99 -12.79
CA LEU A 63 2.22 4.13 -11.97
C LEU A 63 2.40 2.79 -12.68
N LYS A 64 3.64 2.35 -12.82
CA LYS A 64 4.02 0.98 -13.16
C LYS A 64 4.39 0.25 -11.87
N MET A 65 3.84 -0.94 -11.68
CA MET A 65 4.25 -1.88 -10.66
C MET A 65 4.81 -3.14 -11.30
N TRP A 66 5.92 -3.65 -10.79
CA TRP A 66 6.53 -4.87 -11.32
C TRP A 66 7.30 -5.63 -10.23
N VAL A 67 7.47 -6.94 -10.42
CA VAL A 67 8.09 -7.81 -9.43
C VAL A 67 9.50 -8.22 -9.89
N GLU A 68 10.47 -8.10 -9.00
CA GLU A 68 11.80 -8.71 -9.13
C GLU A 68 11.84 -9.94 -8.21
N MET A 69 12.22 -11.11 -8.73
CA MET A 69 12.47 -12.31 -7.93
C MET A 69 13.88 -12.83 -8.22
N ALA A 70 14.62 -13.21 -7.17
CA ALA A 70 15.99 -13.71 -7.31
C ALA A 70 16.92 -12.78 -8.13
N ARG A 71 16.70 -11.46 -8.03
CA ARG A 71 17.41 -10.39 -8.75
C ARG A 71 17.12 -10.28 -10.25
N GLU A 72 16.04 -10.92 -10.71
CA GLU A 72 15.59 -10.82 -12.09
C GLU A 72 14.15 -10.28 -12.14
N PRO A 73 13.83 -9.32 -13.03
CA PRO A 73 12.45 -8.93 -13.30
C PRO A 73 11.63 -10.14 -13.76
N VAL A 74 10.42 -10.28 -13.25
CA VAL A 74 9.52 -11.36 -13.66
C VAL A 74 8.71 -10.91 -14.86
N GLU A 75 9.02 -11.45 -16.04
CA GLU A 75 8.28 -11.13 -17.27
C GLU A 75 6.78 -11.40 -17.14
N GLY A 76 5.97 -10.50 -17.72
CA GLY A 76 4.51 -10.61 -17.70
C GLY A 76 3.86 -10.36 -16.33
N ARG A 77 4.62 -9.94 -15.32
CA ARG A 77 4.12 -9.57 -13.98
C ARG A 77 4.24 -8.07 -13.76
N GLU A 78 3.63 -7.30 -14.66
CA GLU A 78 3.57 -5.85 -14.57
C GLU A 78 2.12 -5.39 -14.50
N ALA A 79 1.86 -4.36 -13.71
CA ALA A 79 0.56 -3.70 -13.62
C ALA A 79 0.73 -2.20 -13.81
N TYR A 80 -0.31 -1.57 -14.37
CA TYR A 80 -0.32 -0.15 -14.69
C TYR A 80 -1.62 0.47 -14.23
N ALA A 81 -1.54 1.63 -13.60
CA ALA A 81 -2.72 2.40 -13.17
C ALA A 81 -2.45 3.90 -13.28
N PRO A 82 -3.47 4.74 -13.48
CA PRO A 82 -3.32 6.18 -13.30
C PRO A 82 -2.80 6.48 -11.88
N ALA A 83 -1.71 7.23 -11.77
CA ALA A 83 -1.02 7.42 -10.50
C ALA A 83 -1.93 8.03 -9.42
N ALA A 84 -2.66 9.10 -9.79
CA ALA A 84 -3.58 9.77 -8.88
C ALA A 84 -4.69 8.85 -8.36
N GLU A 85 -5.23 7.97 -9.21
CA GLU A 85 -6.27 7.01 -8.81
C GLU A 85 -5.72 5.96 -7.85
N PHE A 86 -4.53 5.43 -8.14
CA PHE A 86 -3.86 4.46 -7.28
C PHE A 86 -3.60 5.02 -5.89
N PHE A 87 -2.92 6.18 -5.79
CA PHE A 87 -2.56 6.74 -4.48
C PHE A 87 -3.79 7.17 -3.67
N SER A 88 -4.83 7.70 -4.32
CA SER A 88 -6.08 8.02 -3.63
C SER A 88 -6.76 6.77 -3.08
N ALA A 89 -6.87 5.72 -3.90
CA ALA A 89 -7.48 4.45 -3.49
C ALA A 89 -6.69 3.76 -2.37
N LEU A 90 -5.35 3.80 -2.45
CA LEU A 90 -4.48 3.25 -1.42
C LEU A 90 -4.66 4.00 -0.10
N ALA A 91 -4.61 5.33 -0.12
CA ALA A 91 -4.78 6.15 1.07
C ALA A 91 -6.14 5.90 1.76
N GLU A 92 -7.23 5.88 0.99
CA GLU A 92 -8.57 5.59 1.52
C GLU A 92 -8.65 4.18 2.12
N ALA A 93 -8.19 3.17 1.37
CA ALA A 93 -8.29 1.78 1.81
C ALA A 93 -7.40 1.47 3.01
N ALA A 94 -6.22 2.10 3.10
CA ALA A 94 -5.33 1.97 4.23
C ALA A 94 -5.94 2.55 5.50
N ILE A 95 -6.51 3.76 5.44
CA ILE A 95 -7.21 4.36 6.59
C ILE A 95 -8.40 3.49 7.03
N GLU A 96 -9.22 3.01 6.08
CA GLU A 96 -10.34 2.11 6.38
C GLU A 96 -9.85 0.81 7.06
N PHE A 97 -8.75 0.24 6.58
CA PHE A 97 -8.14 -0.94 7.18
C PHE A 97 -7.62 -0.66 8.59
N PHE A 98 -6.88 0.43 8.81
CA PHE A 98 -6.33 0.79 10.12
C PHE A 98 -7.44 1.01 11.15
N ASP A 99 -8.49 1.77 10.79
CA ASP A 99 -9.65 1.99 11.65
C ASP A 99 -10.33 0.65 12.02
N LYS A 100 -10.45 -0.25 11.03
CA LYS A 100 -11.08 -1.55 11.26
C LYS A 100 -10.23 -2.45 12.13
N TYR A 101 -8.92 -2.50 11.91
CA TYR A 101 -7.99 -3.32 12.67
C TYR A 101 -7.91 -2.85 14.12
N GLU A 102 -7.77 -1.54 14.34
CA GLU A 102 -7.83 -0.92 15.68
C GLU A 102 -9.11 -1.29 16.44
N SER A 103 -10.25 -1.35 15.76
CA SER A 103 -11.52 -1.74 16.39
C SER A 103 -11.56 -3.22 16.79
N LEU A 104 -10.81 -4.08 16.10
CA LEU A 104 -10.77 -5.52 16.30
C LEU A 104 -9.69 -5.92 17.32
N GLU A 105 -8.54 -5.25 17.28
CA GLU A 105 -7.36 -5.53 18.08
C GLU A 105 -6.79 -4.23 18.68
N PRO A 106 -7.46 -3.62 19.67
CA PRO A 106 -7.09 -2.29 20.20
C PRO A 106 -5.70 -2.21 20.82
N ALA A 107 -5.10 -3.35 21.17
CA ALA A 107 -3.75 -3.43 21.72
C ALA A 107 -2.67 -3.02 20.70
N PHE A 108 -2.99 -3.02 19.41
CA PHE A 108 -2.08 -2.71 18.30
C PHE A 108 -2.43 -1.38 17.63
N ALA A 109 -3.17 -0.50 18.31
CA ALA A 109 -3.64 0.73 17.69
C ALA A 109 -2.51 1.70 17.31
N ASP A 110 -1.39 1.65 18.02
CA ASP A 110 -0.24 2.51 17.76
C ASP A 110 0.60 2.03 16.56
N ASP A 111 0.39 0.79 16.07
CA ASP A 111 1.23 0.19 15.03
C ASP A 111 1.09 0.90 13.68
N PHE A 112 -0.06 1.54 13.45
CA PHE A 112 -0.33 2.30 12.22
C PHE A 112 -0.10 3.81 12.36
N ALA A 113 0.30 4.30 13.55
CA ALA A 113 0.41 5.73 13.81
C ALA A 113 1.34 6.44 12.81
N TYR A 114 2.47 5.82 12.48
CA TYR A 114 3.40 6.37 11.49
C TYR A 114 2.81 6.39 10.07
N SER A 115 2.21 5.28 9.62
CA SER A 115 1.57 5.20 8.30
C SER A 115 0.41 6.19 8.16
N ARG A 116 -0.37 6.41 9.21
CA ARG A 116 -1.41 7.46 9.25
C ARG A 116 -0.80 8.85 9.09
N GLN A 117 0.29 9.15 9.79
CA GLN A 117 0.98 10.44 9.65
C GLN A 117 1.49 10.67 8.23
N LEU A 118 2.01 9.64 7.56
CA LEU A 118 2.41 9.75 6.15
C LEU A 118 1.22 10.08 5.25
N ILE A 119 0.11 9.34 5.39
CA ILE A 119 -1.09 9.56 4.57
C ILE A 119 -1.66 10.97 4.79
N GLU A 120 -1.75 11.45 6.03
CA GLU A 120 -2.17 12.83 6.30
C GLU A 120 -1.22 13.84 5.67
N ALA A 121 0.09 13.60 5.74
CA ALA A 121 1.08 14.45 5.10
C ALA A 121 0.93 14.47 3.56
N TRP A 122 0.54 13.36 2.92
CA TRP A 122 0.25 13.34 1.48
C TRP A 122 -0.90 14.27 1.12
N PHE A 123 -1.96 14.26 1.92
CA PHE A 123 -3.11 15.13 1.71
C PHE A 123 -2.76 16.60 1.95
N ASP A 124 -2.06 16.89 3.04
CA ASP A 124 -1.74 18.27 3.43
C ASP A 124 -0.75 18.93 2.47
N GLN A 125 0.12 18.14 1.85
CA GLN A 125 1.05 18.59 0.81
C GLN A 125 0.43 18.64 -0.59
N GLY A 126 -0.82 18.18 -0.74
CA GLY A 126 -1.49 18.12 -2.04
C GLY A 126 -0.90 17.09 -3.01
N LEU A 127 -0.16 16.10 -2.51
CA LEU A 127 0.39 15.00 -3.30
C LEU A 127 -0.71 14.02 -3.73
N VAL A 128 -1.73 13.87 -2.89
CA VAL A 128 -2.90 13.02 -3.12
C VAL A 128 -4.16 13.85 -2.84
N PRO A 129 -5.20 13.81 -3.70
CA PRO A 129 -6.44 14.52 -3.43
C PRO A 129 -7.25 13.83 -2.32
N ARG A 130 -7.79 14.60 -1.36
CA ARG A 130 -8.83 14.09 -0.44
C ARG A 130 -10.12 13.88 -1.22
N ARG A 131 -10.52 12.63 -1.44
CA ARG A 131 -11.87 12.31 -1.90
C ARG A 131 -12.79 12.29 -0.68
N TRP A 132 -13.46 13.41 -0.42
CA TRP A 132 -14.51 13.46 0.60
C TRP A 132 -15.65 12.54 0.16
N ARG A 133 -15.97 11.51 0.96
CA ARG A 133 -17.20 10.73 0.82
C ARG A 133 -18.36 11.44 1.50
#